data_AF-A0A2C9KG58-F1
#
_entry.id   AF-A0A2C9KG58-F1
#
_cell.length_a   1.000
_cell.length_b   1.000
_cell.length_c   1.000
_cell.angle_alpha   90.00
_cell.angle_beta   90.00
_cell.angle_gamma   90.00
#
_symmetry.space_group_name_H-M   'P 1'
#
loop_
_entity.id
_entity.type
_entity.pdbx_description
1 polymer ?
#
loop_
_entity_poly.entity_id
_entity_poly.type
_entity_poly.pdbx_seq_one_letter_code
_entity_poly.pdbx_strand_id
1 'polypeptide(L)'
;MSDKRLLISLNEPEDPDLSLQDVKTKAYSAQRQRFNKWRVASIVVTMITIVTFALLCTYWTIRPSSRSIHLYGTIGCLQFFDVDNDASKIRWERDVNSKQEIKNAMKNNKVQMISGDVVLKHQPMESKTLIPMMGKLTSNNSDITLKEWLLEVSNGKKGIRLHIHSPDALEISFQLLRDFNVEKPITFPVWVHADVLQGPFGEKPSVDMTDFITLQKKFFPRYNN
;
A
#
# COMPACT_ATOMS: atom_id res chain seq x y z
N MET A 1 -78.06 86.40 2.87
CA MET A 1 -77.24 86.01 1.71
C MET A 1 -76.03 85.24 2.25
N SER A 2 -75.99 83.95 1.91
CA SER A 2 -74.99 82.89 2.15
C SER A 2 -73.95 82.98 3.26
N ASP A 3 -74.05 81.97 4.13
CA ASP A 3 -73.09 81.45 5.10
C ASP A 3 -71.78 80.97 4.42
N LYS A 4 -70.63 81.23 5.07
CA LYS A 4 -69.33 80.58 4.80
C LYS A 4 -68.52 80.54 6.10
N ARG A 5 -68.87 79.61 7.01
CA ARG A 5 -67.97 79.18 8.10
C ARG A 5 -66.88 78.27 7.54
N LEU A 6 -65.65 78.80 7.48
CA LEU A 6 -64.41 78.04 7.33
C LEU A 6 -64.19 77.19 8.59
N LEU A 7 -64.36 75.87 8.47
CA LEU A 7 -63.90 74.92 9.47
C LEU A 7 -62.39 74.71 9.29
N ILE A 8 -61.61 75.44 10.07
CA ILE A 8 -60.18 75.16 10.26
C ILE A 8 -60.12 73.98 11.24
N SER A 9 -59.75 72.81 10.73
CA SER A 9 -59.43 71.63 11.54
C SER A 9 -58.21 71.95 12.39
N LEU A 10 -58.42 72.27 13.67
CA LEU A 10 -57.36 72.35 14.67
C LEU A 10 -56.86 70.93 14.93
N ASN A 11 -55.65 70.62 14.45
CA ASN A 11 -54.94 69.42 14.88
C ASN A 11 -54.62 69.57 16.38
N GLU A 12 -54.99 68.55 17.16
CA GLU A 12 -54.59 68.42 18.56
C GLU A 12 -53.06 68.44 18.69
N PRO A 13 -52.52 69.01 19.79
CA PRO A 13 -51.09 68.97 20.05
C PRO A 13 -50.66 67.52 20.34
N GLU A 14 -49.78 66.97 19.49
CA GLU A 14 -49.14 65.68 19.75
C GLU A 14 -48.40 65.71 21.09
N ASP A 15 -48.74 64.77 21.98
CA ASP A 15 -48.10 64.60 23.29
C ASP A 15 -46.61 64.23 23.09
N PRO A 16 -45.66 65.08 23.54
CA PRO A 16 -44.24 64.85 23.34
C PRO A 16 -43.71 63.59 24.04
N ASP A 17 -44.37 63.11 25.12
CA ASP A 17 -43.93 61.90 25.83
C ASP A 17 -44.29 60.63 25.04
N LEU A 18 -45.45 60.63 24.36
CA LEU A 18 -45.84 59.56 23.41
C LEU A 18 -44.81 59.43 22.27
N SER A 19 -44.33 60.55 21.73
CA SER A 19 -43.31 60.54 20.68
C SER A 19 -41.98 59.94 21.14
N LEU A 20 -41.58 60.19 22.39
CA LEU A 20 -40.33 59.71 22.95
C LEU A 20 -40.38 58.20 23.24
N GLN A 21 -41.52 57.69 23.70
CA GLN A 21 -41.74 56.25 23.89
C GLN A 21 -41.73 55.51 22.55
N ASP A 22 -42.31 56.08 21.50
CA ASP A 22 -42.28 55.53 20.16
C ASP A 22 -40.88 55.48 19.55
N VAL A 23 -40.06 56.50 19.80
CA VAL A 23 -38.65 56.51 19.37
C VAL A 23 -37.85 55.44 20.12
N LYS A 24 -38.05 55.29 21.44
CA LYS A 24 -37.36 54.28 22.25
C LYS A 24 -37.76 52.85 21.85
N THR A 25 -39.03 52.59 21.57
CA THR A 25 -39.52 51.28 21.12
C THR A 25 -39.02 50.93 19.72
N LYS A 26 -38.97 51.90 18.79
CA LYS A 26 -38.34 51.72 17.47
C LYS A 26 -36.84 51.44 17.58
N ALA A 27 -36.11 52.16 18.43
CA ALA A 27 -34.69 51.91 18.66
C ALA A 27 -34.42 50.53 19.28
N TYR A 28 -35.22 50.15 20.29
CA TYR A 28 -35.13 48.83 20.93
C TYR A 28 -35.44 47.69 19.97
N SER A 29 -36.47 47.83 19.12
CA SER A 29 -36.82 46.82 18.12
C SER A 29 -35.75 46.69 17.02
N ALA A 30 -35.15 47.79 16.56
CA ALA A 30 -34.04 47.77 15.62
C ALA A 30 -32.77 47.11 16.21
N GLN A 31 -32.44 47.43 17.47
CA GLN A 31 -31.31 46.82 18.18
C GLN A 31 -31.55 45.32 18.41
N ARG A 32 -32.77 44.92 18.77
CA ARG A 32 -33.18 43.51 18.91
C ARG A 32 -33.15 42.76 17.59
N GLN A 33 -33.60 43.37 16.48
CA GLN A 33 -33.48 42.77 15.15
C GLN A 33 -32.02 42.57 14.74
N ARG A 34 -31.16 43.56 14.99
CA ARG A 34 -29.72 43.46 14.72
C ARG A 34 -29.12 42.33 15.56
N PHE A 35 -29.39 42.29 16.86
CA PHE A 35 -28.92 41.21 17.74
C PHE A 35 -29.41 39.84 17.29
N ASN A 36 -30.68 39.71 16.89
CA ASN A 36 -31.24 38.46 16.35
C ASN A 36 -30.56 38.05 15.03
N LYS A 37 -30.25 38.99 14.12
CA LYS A 37 -29.49 38.71 12.89
C LYS A 37 -28.10 38.15 13.21
N TRP A 38 -27.40 38.74 14.19
CA TRP A 38 -26.09 38.23 14.65
C TRP A 38 -26.18 36.86 15.31
N ARG A 39 -27.23 36.60 16.10
CA ARG A 39 -27.48 35.27 16.68
C ARG A 39 -27.75 34.22 15.61
N VAL A 40 -28.59 34.53 14.63
CA VAL A 40 -28.89 33.63 13.51
C VAL A 40 -27.62 33.37 12.68
N ALA A 41 -26.84 34.41 12.36
CA ALA A 41 -25.58 34.25 11.64
C ALA A 41 -24.59 33.36 12.40
N SER A 42 -24.47 33.53 13.72
CA SER A 42 -23.61 32.70 14.58
C SER A 42 -24.05 31.23 14.58
N ILE A 43 -25.35 30.96 14.67
CA ILE A 43 -25.91 29.60 14.59
C ILE A 43 -25.60 28.97 13.23
N VAL A 44 -25.79 29.72 12.14
CA VAL A 44 -25.53 29.23 10.77
C VAL A 44 -24.05 28.90 10.58
N VAL A 45 -23.14 29.76 11.02
CA VAL A 45 -21.68 29.51 10.93
C VAL A 45 -21.32 28.26 11.73
N THR A 46 -21.85 28.11 12.94
CA THR A 46 -21.61 26.93 13.78
C THR A 46 -22.09 25.66 13.09
N MET A 47 -23.30 25.67 12.50
CA MET A 47 -23.82 24.53 11.74
C MET A 47 -22.92 24.17 10.54
N ILE A 48 -22.43 25.16 9.79
CA ILE A 48 -21.51 24.93 8.67
C ILE A 48 -20.20 24.30 9.17
N THR A 49 -19.64 24.76 10.29
CA THR A 49 -18.42 24.18 10.86
C THR A 49 -18.61 22.72 11.30
N ILE A 50 -19.77 22.38 11.87
CA ILE A 50 -20.09 21.00 12.28
C ILE A 50 -20.24 20.11 11.04
N VAL A 51 -20.95 20.58 10.01
CA VAL A 51 -21.15 19.81 8.77
C VAL A 51 -19.82 19.59 8.04
N THR A 52 -18.98 20.62 7.93
CA THR A 52 -17.66 20.49 7.29
C THR A 52 -16.73 19.55 8.07
N PHE A 53 -16.74 19.62 9.40
CA PHE A 53 -16.00 18.67 10.25
C PHE A 53 -16.53 17.24 10.11
N ALA A 54 -17.86 17.05 10.07
CA ALA A 54 -18.47 15.75 9.85
C ALA A 54 -18.10 15.19 8.47
N LEU A 55 -18.13 16.02 7.42
CA LEU A 55 -17.71 15.64 6.06
C LEU A 55 -16.21 15.31 5.99
N LEU A 56 -15.36 16.01 6.74
CA LEU A 56 -13.95 15.67 6.86
C LEU A 56 -13.78 14.35 7.62
N CYS A 57 -14.46 14.14 8.74
CA CYS A 57 -14.41 12.88 9.49
C CYS A 57 -14.95 11.71 8.67
N THR A 58 -16.04 11.87 7.94
CA THR A 58 -16.53 10.84 7.01
C THR A 58 -15.56 10.66 5.86
N TYR A 59 -14.99 11.73 5.30
CA TYR A 59 -13.95 11.61 4.28
C TYR A 59 -12.71 10.87 4.80
N TRP A 60 -12.26 11.09 6.04
CA TRP A 60 -11.09 10.40 6.62
C TRP A 60 -11.39 8.96 7.05
N THR A 61 -12.61 8.65 7.47
CA THR A 61 -13.04 7.28 7.81
C THR A 61 -13.44 6.45 6.58
N ILE A 62 -13.96 7.11 5.54
CA ILE A 62 -14.32 6.52 4.24
C ILE A 62 -13.14 6.59 3.26
N ARG A 63 -12.11 7.42 3.52
CA ARG A 63 -10.85 7.42 2.75
C ARG A 63 -10.42 5.97 2.76
N PRO A 64 -10.51 5.27 1.63
CA PRO A 64 -10.13 3.88 1.62
C PRO A 64 -8.66 3.92 1.98
N SER A 65 -8.29 3.42 3.18
CA SER A 65 -6.97 2.83 3.31
C SER A 65 -6.93 1.88 2.14
N SER A 66 -6.05 2.17 1.16
CA SER A 66 -6.03 1.56 -0.16
C SER A 66 -6.54 0.14 -0.03
N ARG A 67 -7.83 -0.08 -0.38
CA ARG A 67 -8.49 -1.34 -0.01
C ARG A 67 -7.58 -2.39 -0.60
N SER A 68 -6.99 -3.23 0.24
CA SER A 68 -6.17 -4.32 -0.26
C SER A 68 -7.13 -5.14 -1.11
N ILE A 69 -6.96 -5.00 -2.41
CA ILE A 69 -7.56 -5.91 -3.35
C ILE A 69 -6.88 -7.23 -3.01
N HIS A 70 -7.55 -8.04 -2.19
CA HIS A 70 -7.25 -9.44 -1.99
C HIS A 70 -7.63 -10.16 -3.28
N LEU A 71 -6.84 -9.93 -4.33
CA LEU A 71 -6.72 -10.86 -5.43
C LEU A 71 -5.82 -11.98 -4.93
N TYR A 72 -6.43 -13.14 -4.74
CA TYR A 72 -5.69 -14.38 -4.65
C TYR A 72 -4.73 -14.45 -5.85
N GLY A 73 -3.42 -14.46 -5.57
CA GLY A 73 -2.37 -14.61 -6.57
C GLY A 73 -1.57 -13.33 -6.83
N THR A 74 -0.38 -13.28 -6.22
CA THR A 74 0.77 -12.46 -6.64
C THR A 74 0.66 -10.96 -6.35
N ILE A 75 0.88 -10.56 -5.10
CA ILE A 75 1.21 -9.15 -4.78
C ILE A 75 2.50 -8.81 -5.53
N GLY A 76 2.39 -7.96 -6.56
CA GLY A 76 3.56 -7.49 -7.31
C GLY A 76 4.51 -6.70 -6.41
N CYS A 77 5.81 -6.69 -6.74
CA CYS A 77 6.83 -6.01 -5.93
C CYS A 77 6.47 -4.54 -5.64
N LEU A 78 5.88 -3.84 -6.61
CA LEU A 78 5.49 -2.43 -6.46
C LEU A 78 4.45 -2.23 -5.36
N GLN A 79 3.43 -3.10 -5.32
CA GLN A 79 2.38 -3.06 -4.31
C GLN A 79 2.90 -3.53 -2.95
N PHE A 80 3.72 -4.58 -2.93
CA PHE A 80 4.27 -5.13 -1.69
C PHE A 80 5.15 -4.11 -0.92
N PHE A 81 5.97 -3.36 -1.65
CA PHE A 81 6.88 -2.36 -1.08
C PHE A 81 6.31 -0.95 -1.00
N ASP A 82 5.11 -0.71 -1.54
CA ASP A 82 4.45 0.61 -1.55
C ASP A 82 5.36 1.71 -2.12
N VAL A 83 5.89 1.47 -3.33
CA VAL A 83 6.89 2.35 -3.97
C VAL A 83 6.26 3.33 -4.97
N ASP A 84 4.98 3.66 -4.81
CA ASP A 84 4.26 4.63 -5.67
C ASP A 84 4.45 4.33 -7.17
N ASN A 85 4.29 3.05 -7.53
CA ASN A 85 4.48 2.50 -8.88
C ASN A 85 5.85 2.75 -9.53
N ASP A 86 6.87 3.17 -8.77
CA ASP A 86 8.22 3.43 -9.27
C ASP A 86 9.18 2.30 -8.85
N ALA A 87 9.46 1.40 -9.79
CA ALA A 87 10.39 0.28 -9.57
C ALA A 87 11.82 0.74 -9.26
N SER A 88 12.24 1.94 -9.66
CA SER A 88 13.60 2.45 -9.41
C SER A 88 13.89 2.70 -7.93
N LYS A 89 12.84 2.79 -7.11
CA LYS A 89 12.95 2.92 -5.65
C LYS A 89 13.26 1.59 -4.96
N ILE A 90 13.04 0.45 -5.63
CA ILE A 90 13.35 -0.88 -5.08
C ILE A 90 14.87 -1.09 -5.12
N ARG A 91 15.48 -1.23 -3.95
CA ARG A 91 16.91 -1.51 -3.82
C ARG A 91 17.14 -2.99 -3.63
N TRP A 92 18.23 -3.44 -4.23
CA TRP A 92 18.59 -4.84 -4.33
C TRP A 92 19.92 -5.09 -3.61
N GLU A 93 19.97 -6.17 -2.85
CA GLU A 93 21.22 -6.78 -2.43
C GLU A 93 21.42 -8.07 -3.23
N ARG A 94 22.57 -8.18 -3.87
CA ARG A 94 22.86 -9.26 -4.82
C ARG A 94 23.88 -10.22 -4.23
N ASP A 95 23.97 -11.41 -4.83
CA ASP A 95 24.91 -12.46 -4.47
C ASP A 95 24.82 -12.91 -3.00
N VAL A 96 23.61 -12.91 -2.42
CA VAL A 96 23.37 -13.25 -1.02
C VAL A 96 23.25 -14.77 -0.86
N ASN A 97 24.41 -15.42 -0.74
CA ASN A 97 24.58 -16.86 -0.90
C ASN A 97 25.06 -17.59 0.36
N SER A 98 25.22 -16.89 1.50
CA SER A 98 25.70 -17.45 2.76
C SER A 98 24.86 -17.05 3.98
N LYS A 99 25.03 -17.76 5.10
CA LYS A 99 24.39 -17.45 6.39
C LYS A 99 24.69 -16.02 6.85
N GLN A 100 25.91 -15.54 6.64
CA GLN A 100 26.30 -14.19 7.04
C GLN A 100 25.67 -13.13 6.15
N GLU A 101 25.70 -13.33 4.82
CA GLU A 101 25.14 -12.38 3.87
C GLU A 101 23.63 -12.22 4.05
N ILE A 102 22.89 -13.32 4.23
CA ILE A 102 21.43 -13.21 4.42
C ILE A 102 21.10 -12.46 5.72
N LYS A 103 21.82 -12.74 6.81
CA LYS A 103 21.65 -12.00 8.07
C LYS A 103 21.92 -10.49 7.92
N ASN A 104 22.93 -10.13 7.13
CA ASN A 104 23.25 -8.72 6.85
C ASN A 104 22.12 -8.07 6.02
N ALA A 105 21.67 -8.74 4.95
CA ALA A 105 20.62 -8.26 4.06
C ALA A 105 19.27 -8.10 4.79
N MET A 106 18.95 -9.00 5.71
CA MET A 106 17.74 -8.91 6.54
C MET A 106 17.78 -7.69 7.48
N LYS A 107 18.95 -7.35 8.04
CA LYS A 107 19.13 -6.19 8.94
C LYS A 107 19.12 -4.85 8.19
N ASN A 108 19.46 -4.83 6.91
CA ASN A 108 19.55 -3.61 6.13
C ASN A 108 18.16 -3.08 5.73
N ASN A 109 17.67 -2.03 6.38
CA ASN A 109 16.35 -1.45 6.10
C ASN A 109 16.24 -0.74 4.73
N LYS A 110 17.36 -0.45 4.06
CA LYS A 110 17.39 0.17 2.73
C LYS A 110 17.20 -0.81 1.60
N VAL A 111 17.30 -2.12 1.87
CA VAL A 111 17.20 -3.20 0.88
C VAL A 111 15.78 -3.77 0.89
N GLN A 112 15.16 -3.91 -0.27
CA GLN A 112 13.82 -4.48 -0.42
C GLN A 112 13.89 -5.87 -1.05
N MET A 113 14.68 -6.04 -2.10
CA MET A 113 14.85 -7.29 -2.81
C MET A 113 16.22 -7.91 -2.53
N ILE A 114 16.27 -9.22 -2.37
CA ILE A 114 17.47 -9.99 -2.12
C ILE A 114 17.62 -11.00 -3.26
N SER A 115 18.78 -11.09 -3.90
CA SER A 115 19.03 -12.12 -4.91
C SER A 115 20.17 -13.05 -4.53
N GLY A 116 19.98 -14.33 -4.81
CA GLY A 116 21.00 -15.37 -4.64
C GLY A 116 20.92 -16.43 -5.73
N ASP A 117 21.97 -17.22 -5.83
CA ASP A 117 22.16 -18.32 -6.76
C ASP A 117 21.88 -19.64 -6.05
N VAL A 118 21.22 -20.57 -6.76
CA VAL A 118 20.91 -21.91 -6.24
C VAL A 118 21.70 -22.95 -7.03
N VAL A 119 22.42 -23.80 -6.29
CA VAL A 119 23.20 -24.92 -6.81
C VAL A 119 22.82 -26.20 -6.07
N LEU A 120 22.96 -27.35 -6.73
CA LEU A 120 22.77 -28.64 -6.07
C LEU A 120 24.07 -29.14 -5.46
N LYS A 121 23.99 -29.66 -4.23
CA LYS A 121 25.09 -30.39 -3.59
C LYS A 121 24.60 -31.73 -3.06
N HIS A 122 25.51 -32.69 -3.02
CA HIS A 122 25.23 -33.99 -2.38
C HIS A 122 25.19 -33.82 -0.86
N GLN A 123 24.26 -34.53 -0.23
CA GLN A 123 24.22 -34.58 1.23
C GLN A 123 25.48 -35.31 1.77
N PRO A 124 26.09 -34.83 2.88
CA PRO A 124 27.31 -35.42 3.43
C PRO A 124 27.16 -36.86 3.97
N MET A 125 25.94 -37.34 4.24
CA MET A 125 25.67 -38.62 4.89
C MET A 125 24.77 -39.49 4.02
N GLU A 126 25.36 -40.52 3.40
CA GLU A 126 24.82 -41.74 2.72
C GLU A 126 23.60 -41.66 1.79
N SER A 127 22.71 -40.68 1.91
CA SER A 127 21.71 -40.36 0.91
C SER A 127 22.39 -39.69 -0.28
N LYS A 128 22.35 -40.34 -1.45
CA LYS A 128 22.67 -39.70 -2.75
C LYS A 128 21.61 -38.67 -3.15
N THR A 129 21.02 -37.97 -2.19
CA THR A 129 19.99 -36.98 -2.43
C THR A 129 20.66 -35.64 -2.64
N LEU A 130 20.31 -35.00 -3.76
CA LEU A 130 20.75 -33.64 -4.08
C LEU A 130 19.93 -32.64 -3.27
N ILE A 131 20.61 -31.69 -2.63
CA ILE A 131 19.99 -30.63 -1.83
C ILE A 131 20.28 -29.28 -2.50
N PRO A 132 19.26 -28.43 -2.70
CA PRO A 132 19.46 -27.08 -3.18
C PRO A 132 20.11 -26.23 -2.09
N MET A 133 21.28 -25.69 -2.40
CA MET A 133 22.06 -24.80 -1.55
C MET A 133 22.20 -23.43 -2.19
N MET A 134 22.31 -22.41 -1.37
CA MET A 134 22.67 -21.08 -1.87
C MET A 134 24.17 -21.05 -2.15
N GLY A 135 24.58 -20.56 -3.31
CA GLY A 135 25.97 -20.61 -3.71
C GLY A 135 26.19 -20.31 -5.19
N LYS A 136 27.37 -19.75 -5.49
CA LYS A 136 27.84 -19.59 -6.87
C LYS A 136 28.43 -20.90 -7.37
N LEU A 137 28.27 -21.20 -8.66
CA LEU A 137 28.88 -22.38 -9.30
C LEU A 137 30.42 -22.46 -9.09
N THR A 138 31.09 -21.31 -9.03
CA THR A 138 32.55 -21.22 -8.82
C THR A 138 32.99 -21.36 -7.36
N SER A 139 32.04 -21.38 -6.42
CA SER A 139 32.33 -21.42 -4.98
C SER A 139 31.92 -22.76 -4.37
N ASN A 140 32.88 -23.43 -3.73
CA ASN A 140 32.58 -24.62 -2.95
C ASN A 140 32.02 -24.31 -1.56
N ASN A 141 32.01 -23.04 -1.15
CA ASN A 141 31.66 -22.60 0.22
C ASN A 141 30.18 -22.22 0.34
N SER A 142 29.28 -23.19 0.19
CA SER A 142 27.86 -22.99 0.54
C SER A 142 27.62 -23.46 1.97
N ASP A 143 27.20 -22.55 2.85
CA ASP A 143 26.96 -22.83 4.27
C ASP A 143 25.47 -22.79 4.67
N ILE A 144 24.58 -22.51 3.70
CA ILE A 144 23.14 -22.42 3.88
C ILE A 144 22.37 -23.15 2.77
N THR A 145 21.38 -23.93 3.16
CA THR A 145 20.42 -24.55 2.24
C THR A 145 19.39 -23.53 1.75
N LEU A 146 18.75 -23.78 0.60
CA LEU A 146 17.65 -22.93 0.13
C LEU A 146 16.51 -22.86 1.16
N LYS A 147 16.19 -23.98 1.84
CA LYS A 147 15.14 -24.00 2.89
C LYS A 147 15.49 -23.09 4.07
N GLU A 148 16.71 -23.18 4.61
CA GLU A 148 17.17 -22.29 5.69
C GLU A 148 17.14 -20.82 5.24
N TRP A 149 17.56 -20.54 4.02
CA TRP A 149 17.57 -19.19 3.47
C TRP A 149 16.15 -18.61 3.33
N LEU A 150 15.18 -19.41 2.86
CA LEU A 150 13.77 -19.01 2.80
C LEU A 150 13.17 -18.77 4.20
N LEU A 151 13.58 -19.57 5.20
CA LEU A 151 13.17 -19.34 6.59
C LEU A 151 13.64 -17.97 7.09
N GLU A 152 14.90 -17.59 6.83
CA GLU A 152 15.42 -16.27 7.21
C GLU A 152 14.62 -15.13 6.54
N VAL A 153 14.40 -15.21 5.22
CA VAL A 153 13.63 -14.20 4.47
C VAL A 153 12.20 -14.08 5.00
N SER A 154 11.56 -15.21 5.30
CA SER A 154 10.17 -15.24 5.76
C SER A 154 9.93 -14.55 7.11
N ASN A 155 10.99 -14.18 7.83
CA ASN A 155 10.92 -13.45 9.09
C ASN A 155 10.96 -11.92 8.92
N GLY A 156 11.04 -11.41 7.68
CA GLY A 156 11.08 -9.97 7.41
C GLY A 156 10.26 -9.54 6.20
N LYS A 157 10.24 -8.23 5.94
CA LYS A 157 9.58 -7.64 4.78
C LYS A 157 10.57 -7.48 3.62
N LYS A 158 10.92 -8.60 2.98
CA LYS A 158 11.84 -8.67 1.83
C LYS A 158 11.20 -9.46 0.71
N GLY A 159 11.58 -9.17 -0.52
CA GLY A 159 11.28 -10.00 -1.70
C GLY A 159 12.55 -10.66 -2.20
N ILE A 160 12.41 -11.68 -3.05
CA ILE A 160 13.56 -12.50 -3.46
C ILE A 160 13.64 -12.70 -4.97
N ARG A 161 14.86 -12.87 -5.47
CA ARG A 161 15.16 -13.44 -6.79
C ARG A 161 16.11 -14.61 -6.66
N LEU A 162 15.67 -15.79 -7.06
CA LEU A 162 16.47 -17.00 -7.10
C LEU A 162 16.98 -17.22 -8.53
N HIS A 163 18.30 -17.29 -8.68
CA HIS A 163 18.93 -17.62 -9.94
C HIS A 163 19.30 -19.12 -9.94
N ILE A 164 18.72 -19.88 -10.85
CA ILE A 164 18.90 -21.33 -10.94
C ILE A 164 19.73 -21.65 -12.18
N HIS A 165 20.79 -22.43 -11.98
CA HIS A 165 21.84 -22.65 -12.98
C HIS A 165 21.79 -24.03 -13.66
N SER A 166 20.83 -24.90 -13.36
CA SER A 166 20.70 -26.21 -14.01
C SER A 166 19.27 -26.75 -13.98
N PRO A 167 18.91 -27.70 -14.87
CA PRO A 167 17.56 -28.27 -14.92
C PRO A 167 17.21 -29.07 -13.67
N ASP A 168 18.16 -29.86 -13.15
CA ASP A 168 17.96 -30.61 -11.90
C ASP A 168 17.72 -29.66 -10.72
N ALA A 169 18.49 -28.57 -10.64
CA ALA A 169 18.31 -27.57 -9.60
C ALA A 169 16.94 -26.89 -9.71
N LEU A 170 16.42 -26.71 -10.92
CA LEU A 170 15.14 -26.09 -11.17
C LEU A 170 13.97 -26.92 -10.63
N GLU A 171 13.90 -28.20 -11.01
CA GLU A 171 12.80 -29.07 -10.56
C GLU A 171 12.83 -29.22 -9.02
N ILE A 172 14.00 -29.49 -8.44
CA ILE A 172 14.16 -29.66 -7.00
C ILE A 172 13.83 -28.36 -6.24
N SER A 173 14.24 -27.20 -6.76
CA SER A 173 13.94 -25.90 -6.13
C SER A 173 12.46 -25.54 -6.24
N PHE A 174 11.79 -25.84 -7.36
CA PHE A 174 10.34 -25.62 -7.50
C PHE A 174 9.54 -26.51 -6.56
N GLN A 175 9.93 -27.78 -6.44
CA GLN A 175 9.38 -28.68 -5.44
C GLN A 175 9.53 -28.10 -4.04
N LEU A 176 10.75 -27.69 -3.66
CA LEU A 176 11.02 -27.11 -2.35
C LEU A 176 10.21 -25.84 -2.10
N LEU A 177 10.11 -24.93 -3.07
CA LEU A 177 9.32 -23.70 -2.95
C LEU A 177 7.82 -23.98 -2.76
N ARG A 178 7.26 -24.95 -3.49
CA ARG A 178 5.87 -25.39 -3.31
C ARG A 178 5.67 -25.97 -1.92
N ASP A 179 6.53 -26.90 -1.51
CA ASP A 179 6.42 -27.59 -0.23
C ASP A 179 6.59 -26.58 0.93
N PHE A 180 7.55 -25.65 0.80
CA PHE A 180 7.71 -24.53 1.74
C PHE A 180 6.47 -23.65 1.80
N ASN A 181 5.83 -23.33 0.67
CA ASN A 181 4.61 -22.52 0.65
C ASN A 181 3.41 -23.22 1.32
N VAL A 182 3.36 -24.55 1.28
CA VAL A 182 2.35 -25.35 2.02
C VAL A 182 2.64 -25.32 3.53
N GLU A 183 3.91 -25.47 3.92
CA GLU A 183 4.34 -25.43 5.34
C GLU A 183 4.22 -24.02 5.96
N LYS A 184 4.67 -23.00 5.22
CA LYS A 184 4.72 -21.60 5.62
C LYS A 184 4.37 -20.73 4.40
N PRO A 185 3.14 -20.22 4.31
CA PRO A 185 2.68 -19.44 3.15
C PRO A 185 3.64 -18.32 2.78
N ILE A 186 4.04 -18.29 1.51
CA ILE A 186 4.89 -17.25 0.94
C ILE A 186 4.02 -16.01 0.71
N THR A 187 4.19 -15.02 1.58
CA THR A 187 3.46 -13.75 1.54
C THR A 187 4.28 -12.61 0.92
N PHE A 188 5.47 -12.91 0.40
CA PHE A 188 6.40 -11.96 -0.19
C PHE A 188 6.65 -12.24 -1.69
N PRO A 189 7.13 -11.25 -2.46
CA PRO A 189 7.41 -11.44 -3.89
C PRO A 189 8.56 -12.42 -4.11
N VAL A 190 8.36 -13.40 -5.00
CA VAL A 190 9.37 -14.38 -5.41
C VAL A 190 9.55 -14.32 -6.91
N TRP A 191 10.79 -14.07 -7.35
CA TRP A 191 11.21 -14.13 -8.75
C TRP A 191 12.12 -15.32 -8.93
N VAL A 192 11.86 -16.13 -9.95
CA VAL A 192 12.75 -17.22 -10.34
C VAL A 192 13.32 -16.90 -11.71
N HIS A 193 14.63 -16.98 -11.83
CA HIS A 193 15.39 -16.70 -13.03
C HIS A 193 16.22 -17.92 -13.42
N ALA A 194 16.32 -18.20 -14.71
CA ALA A 194 17.24 -19.16 -15.31
C ALA A 194 17.60 -18.68 -16.73
N ASP A 195 18.79 -19.05 -17.20
CA ASP A 195 19.24 -18.73 -18.55
C ASP A 195 18.66 -19.75 -19.54
N VAL A 196 17.59 -19.33 -20.24
CA VAL A 196 16.79 -20.20 -21.13
C VAL A 196 16.94 -19.88 -22.62
N LEU A 197 17.61 -18.78 -22.97
CA LEU A 197 17.85 -18.36 -24.36
C LEU A 197 19.33 -18.04 -24.56
N GLN A 198 19.87 -18.46 -25.71
CA GLN A 198 21.21 -18.09 -26.13
C GLN A 198 21.18 -16.71 -26.78
N GLY A 199 21.99 -15.77 -26.26
CA GLY A 199 22.23 -14.48 -26.91
C GLY A 199 23.23 -14.58 -28.07
N PRO A 200 23.36 -13.53 -28.91
CA PRO A 200 24.43 -13.46 -29.90
C PRO A 200 25.80 -13.59 -29.21
N PHE A 201 26.58 -14.60 -29.59
CA PHE A 201 27.86 -14.97 -28.95
C PHE A 201 27.77 -15.43 -27.48
N GLY A 202 26.56 -15.69 -26.97
CA GLY A 202 26.35 -16.19 -25.61
C GLY A 202 26.65 -17.69 -25.49
N GLU A 203 26.84 -18.14 -24.25
CA GLU A 203 26.92 -19.56 -23.94
C GLU A 203 25.58 -20.25 -24.21
N LYS A 204 25.62 -21.59 -24.34
CA LYS A 204 24.38 -22.37 -24.44
C LYS A 204 23.56 -22.19 -23.16
N PRO A 205 22.22 -22.11 -23.26
CA PRO A 205 21.36 -21.97 -22.09
C PRO A 205 21.55 -23.16 -21.15
N SER A 206 21.56 -22.88 -19.85
CA SER A 206 21.71 -23.90 -18.81
C SER A 206 20.41 -24.65 -18.54
N VAL A 207 19.27 -24.10 -18.96
CA VAL A 207 17.93 -24.66 -18.78
C VAL A 207 17.15 -24.55 -20.08
N ASP A 208 16.43 -25.61 -20.47
CA ASP A 208 15.52 -25.55 -21.61
C ASP A 208 14.29 -24.67 -21.30
N MET A 209 13.88 -23.84 -22.26
CA MET A 209 12.75 -22.93 -22.09
C MET A 209 11.42 -23.66 -21.86
N THR A 210 11.22 -24.78 -22.55
CA THR A 210 10.01 -25.61 -22.44
C THR A 210 9.96 -26.25 -21.06
N ASP A 211 11.08 -26.78 -20.59
CA ASP A 211 11.18 -27.37 -19.24
C ASP A 211 10.91 -26.31 -18.17
N PHE A 212 11.48 -25.10 -18.31
CA PHE A 212 11.22 -24.01 -17.37
C PHE A 212 9.73 -23.69 -17.22
N ILE A 213 9.04 -23.50 -18.34
CA ILE A 213 7.60 -23.18 -18.35
C ILE A 213 6.76 -24.37 -17.89
N THR A 214 7.12 -25.60 -18.29
CA THR A 214 6.39 -26.82 -17.94
C THR A 214 6.48 -27.10 -16.44
N LEU A 215 7.68 -27.02 -15.87
CA LEU A 215 7.89 -27.18 -14.43
C LEU A 215 7.19 -26.06 -13.65
N GLN A 216 7.25 -24.80 -14.13
CA GLN A 216 6.53 -23.70 -13.48
C GLN A 216 5.04 -23.99 -13.40
N LYS A 217 4.41 -24.44 -14.49
CA LYS A 217 2.98 -24.80 -14.53
C LYS A 217 2.66 -26.03 -13.68
N LYS A 218 3.55 -27.02 -13.65
CA LYS A 218 3.42 -28.25 -12.85
C LYS A 218 3.39 -27.94 -11.35
N PHE A 219 4.30 -27.10 -10.86
CA PHE A 219 4.43 -26.80 -9.43
C PHE A 219 3.57 -25.62 -8.97
N PHE A 220 3.27 -24.67 -9.87
CA PHE A 220 2.48 -23.47 -9.58
C PHE A 220 1.40 -23.25 -10.65
N PRO A 221 0.41 -24.15 -10.76
CA PRO A 221 -0.68 -24.00 -11.71
C PRO A 221 -1.51 -22.76 -11.36
N ARG A 222 -1.91 -21.99 -12.39
CA ARG A 222 -2.96 -20.98 -12.19
C ARG A 222 -4.27 -21.72 -11.96
N TYR A 223 -4.98 -21.37 -10.90
CA TYR A 223 -6.38 -21.78 -10.77
C TYR A 223 -7.19 -21.04 -11.85
N ASN A 224 -7.79 -21.79 -12.77
CA ASN A 224 -8.83 -21.24 -13.63
C ASN A 224 -10.08 -21.11 -12.75
N ASN A 225 -10.40 -19.87 -12.36
CA ASN A 225 -11.74 -19.52 -11.88
C ASN A 225 -12.60 -19.11 -13.07
#